data_AF-A0A7Z0WHM3-F1
#
_entry.id   AF-A0A7Z0WHM3-F1
#
_cell.length_a   1.000
_cell.length_b   1.000
_cell.length_c   1.000
_cell.angle_alpha   90.00
_cell.angle_beta   90.00
_cell.angle_gamma   90.00
#
_symmetry.space_group_name_H-M   'P 1'
#
loop_
_entity.id
_entity.type
_entity.pdbx_description
1 polymer ?
#
loop_
_entity_poly.entity_id
_entity_poly.type
_entity_poly.pdbx_seq_one_letter_code
_entity_poly.pdbx_strand_id
1 'polypeptide(L)'
;MPGRAAAAVDNLTAVPSPLVPPVELPASVDELAAAAARQLGWQGVVLPEMKLLGRRVCLVAQLMPDAHAERICLGQGPEVDRATVSTWAWPEFSGRVPEPAVRIVGALAVARHWRTGLVNAVPFLRWCDSAMVLPMSVVLTNDYVVNCLPRARAYGVGVVSAEPGPSVDLDLPGRSERAAAPVDGTQRWLTELAYEQILCTVA
;
A
#
# COMPACT_ATOMS: atom_id res chain seq x y z
N MET A 1 -29.71 40.88 -43.80
CA MET A 1 -28.82 41.81 -43.07
C MET A 1 -29.27 41.84 -41.59
N PRO A 2 -28.35 41.78 -40.61
CA PRO A 2 -28.50 40.98 -39.38
C PRO A 2 -28.59 41.79 -38.07
N GLY A 3 -28.95 41.14 -36.95
CA GLY A 3 -29.01 41.73 -35.61
C GLY A 3 -28.72 40.74 -34.47
N ARG A 4 -27.44 40.42 -34.30
CA ARG A 4 -26.70 39.80 -33.17
C ARG A 4 -27.46 39.25 -31.95
N ALA A 5 -27.31 37.94 -31.73
CA ALA A 5 -27.31 37.34 -30.40
C ALA A 5 -25.93 37.57 -29.73
N ALA A 6 -25.93 38.08 -28.50
CA ALA A 6 -24.73 38.22 -27.68
C ALA A 6 -24.39 36.84 -27.09
N ALA A 7 -23.28 36.24 -27.55
CA ALA A 7 -22.64 35.15 -26.84
C ALA A 7 -21.89 35.76 -25.64
N ALA A 8 -22.39 35.51 -24.43
CA ALA A 8 -21.61 35.70 -23.21
C ALA A 8 -20.52 34.63 -23.21
N VAL A 9 -19.32 35.04 -23.62
CA VAL A 9 -18.11 34.22 -23.53
C VAL A 9 -17.59 34.40 -22.11
N ASP A 10 -17.92 33.47 -21.22
CA ASP A 10 -17.26 33.37 -19.92
C ASP A 10 -15.81 32.93 -20.16
N ASN A 11 -14.93 33.91 -20.33
CA ASN A 11 -13.49 33.73 -20.28
C ASN A 11 -13.10 33.43 -18.81
N LEU A 12 -13.26 32.17 -18.41
CA LEU A 12 -12.58 31.60 -17.25
C LEU A 12 -11.08 31.58 -17.55
N THR A 13 -10.45 32.72 -17.31
CA THR A 13 -8.99 32.87 -17.33
C THR A 13 -8.46 32.06 -16.15
N ALA A 14 -8.13 30.79 -16.40
CA ALA A 14 -7.50 29.93 -15.41
C ALA A 14 -6.13 30.52 -15.05
N VAL A 15 -6.06 31.19 -13.90
CA VAL A 15 -4.79 31.66 -13.34
C VAL A 15 -3.97 30.41 -13.01
N PRO A 16 -2.72 30.29 -13.50
CA PRO A 16 -1.85 29.18 -13.14
C PRO A 16 -1.71 29.15 -11.62
N SER A 17 -2.03 28.01 -11.00
CA SER A 17 -1.76 27.82 -9.58
C SER A 17 -0.27 28.07 -9.33
N PRO A 18 0.10 28.76 -8.25
CA PRO A 18 1.49 28.88 -7.85
C PRO A 18 2.12 27.49 -7.82
N LEU A 19 3.32 27.35 -8.39
CA LEU A 19 4.18 26.18 -8.22
C LEU A 19 4.52 26.07 -6.74
N VAL A 20 3.63 25.48 -5.96
CA VAL A 20 3.90 25.11 -4.57
C VAL A 20 5.04 24.10 -4.64
N PRO A 21 6.16 24.34 -3.93
CA PRO A 21 7.27 23.40 -3.94
C PRO A 21 6.76 22.01 -3.57
N PRO A 22 7.25 20.94 -4.23
CA PRO A 22 6.77 19.60 -3.98
C PRO A 22 6.93 19.29 -2.50
N VAL A 23 5.83 18.93 -1.84
CA VAL A 23 5.80 18.62 -0.41
C VAL A 23 6.93 17.65 -0.07
N GLU A 24 7.78 18.02 0.88
CA GLU A 24 8.89 17.19 1.33
C GLU A 24 8.44 16.13 2.34
N LEU A 25 9.04 14.94 2.26
CA LEU A 25 8.87 13.90 3.28
C LEU A 25 9.84 14.20 4.42
N PRO A 26 9.42 14.07 5.68
CA PRO A 26 10.25 14.41 6.84
C PRO A 26 11.37 13.40 7.10
N ALA A 27 11.31 12.21 6.51
CA ALA A 27 12.31 11.15 6.59
C ALA A 27 12.24 10.25 5.33
N SER A 28 13.11 9.24 5.24
CA SER A 28 13.09 8.28 4.13
C SER A 28 11.80 7.45 4.13
N VAL A 29 11.45 6.89 2.96
CA VAL A 29 10.25 6.04 2.82
C VAL A 29 10.32 4.83 3.75
N ASP A 30 11.50 4.20 3.85
CA ASP A 30 11.69 3.00 4.66
C ASP A 30 11.56 3.30 6.16
N GLU A 31 12.11 4.42 6.64
CA GLU A 31 11.98 4.85 8.04
C GLU A 31 10.52 5.15 8.41
N LEU A 32 9.82 5.89 7.54
CA LEU A 32 8.41 6.24 7.74
C LEU A 32 7.51 5.00 7.69
N ALA A 33 7.77 4.08 6.78
CA ALA A 33 7.03 2.83 6.69
C ALA A 33 7.28 1.95 7.92
N ALA A 34 8.52 1.83 8.39
CA ALA A 34 8.86 1.09 9.60
C ALA A 34 8.20 1.69 10.86
N ALA A 35 8.19 3.03 10.99
CA ALA A 35 7.52 3.71 12.09
C ALA A 35 5.99 3.50 12.03
N ALA A 36 5.38 3.65 10.86
CA ALA A 36 3.95 3.45 10.66
C ALA A 36 3.51 2.01 10.95
N ALA A 37 4.27 1.01 10.51
CA ALA A 37 3.97 -0.39 10.80
C ALA A 37 3.92 -0.65 12.32
N ARG A 38 4.90 -0.12 13.07
CA ARG A 38 4.92 -0.21 14.54
C ARG A 38 3.72 0.49 15.18
N GLN A 39 3.38 1.70 14.71
CA GLN A 39 2.26 2.47 15.23
C GLN A 39 0.90 1.78 14.98
N LEU A 40 0.77 1.09 13.85
CA LEU A 40 -0.41 0.29 13.49
C LEU A 40 -0.45 -1.07 14.20
N GLY A 41 0.60 -1.44 14.95
CA GLY A 41 0.71 -2.74 15.60
C GLY A 41 0.91 -3.91 14.63
N TRP A 42 1.32 -3.64 13.39
CA TRP A 42 1.52 -4.66 12.37
C TRP A 42 2.80 -5.46 12.64
N GLN A 43 2.64 -6.77 12.78
CA GLN A 43 3.73 -7.69 13.06
C GLN A 43 4.47 -8.08 11.78
N GLY A 44 5.80 -8.24 11.86
CA GLY A 44 6.63 -8.67 10.74
C GLY A 44 7.68 -7.64 10.33
N VAL A 45 8.26 -7.86 9.15
CA VAL A 45 9.30 -7.01 8.56
C VAL A 45 8.67 -6.10 7.53
N VAL A 46 9.06 -4.83 7.53
CA VAL A 46 8.71 -3.89 6.46
C VAL A 46 9.69 -4.10 5.31
N LEU A 47 9.16 -4.47 4.16
CA LEU A 47 9.95 -4.65 2.94
C LEU A 47 10.23 -3.29 2.26
N PRO A 48 11.35 -3.17 1.52
CA PRO A 48 11.62 -1.99 0.73
C PRO A 48 10.46 -1.61 -0.19
N GLU A 49 10.37 -0.34 -0.56
CA GLU A 49 9.32 0.12 -1.46
C GLU A 49 9.38 -0.59 -2.82
N MET A 50 8.24 -1.16 -3.24
CA MET A 50 8.11 -1.88 -4.50
C MET A 50 6.98 -1.31 -5.35
N LYS A 51 7.07 -1.52 -6.67
CA LYS A 51 5.97 -1.25 -7.60
C LYS A 51 5.15 -2.52 -7.83
N LEU A 52 4.07 -2.67 -7.07
CA LEU A 52 3.18 -3.82 -7.13
C LEU A 52 1.83 -3.40 -7.70
N LEU A 53 1.32 -4.13 -8.69
CA LEU A 53 0.04 -3.81 -9.36
C LEU A 53 -0.01 -2.36 -9.89
N GLY A 54 1.14 -1.82 -10.30
CA GLY A 54 1.29 -0.44 -10.76
C GLY A 54 1.28 0.62 -9.64
N ARG A 55 1.27 0.22 -8.37
CA ARG A 55 1.26 1.08 -7.19
C ARG A 55 2.58 0.99 -6.42
N ARG A 56 3.01 2.10 -5.83
CA ARG A 56 4.19 2.13 -4.96
C ARG A 56 3.75 1.91 -3.51
N VAL A 57 4.23 0.83 -2.91
CA VAL A 57 3.91 0.44 -1.53
C VAL A 57 5.09 -0.26 -0.87
N CYS A 58 5.17 -0.16 0.46
CA CYS A 58 5.98 -1.03 1.31
C CYS A 58 5.06 -2.10 1.89
N LEU A 59 5.39 -3.38 1.72
CA LEU A 59 4.63 -4.46 2.35
C LEU A 59 5.15 -4.72 3.75
N VAL A 60 4.25 -5.05 4.67
CA VAL A 60 4.61 -5.62 5.98
C VAL A 60 4.31 -7.10 5.92
N ALA A 61 5.35 -7.91 6.10
CA ALA A 61 5.30 -9.34 5.85
C ALA A 61 5.88 -10.12 7.05
N GLN A 62 5.18 -11.17 7.44
CA GLN A 62 5.57 -12.06 8.52
C GLN A 62 5.98 -13.41 7.93
N LEU A 63 7.22 -13.83 8.19
CA LEU A 63 7.67 -15.18 7.86
C LEU A 63 6.92 -16.20 8.72
N MET A 64 6.45 -17.28 8.10
CA MET A 64 5.82 -18.42 8.76
C MET A 64 6.88 -19.52 8.95
N PRO A 65 7.43 -19.71 10.16
CA PRO A 65 8.61 -20.56 10.37
C PRO A 65 8.42 -22.01 9.92
N ASP A 66 7.26 -22.60 10.17
CA ASP A 66 6.99 -24.01 9.82
C ASP A 66 6.99 -24.22 8.30
N ALA A 67 6.26 -23.38 7.57
CA ALA A 67 6.21 -23.41 6.10
C ALA A 67 7.56 -23.05 5.46
N HIS A 68 8.30 -22.12 6.07
CA HIS A 68 9.66 -21.79 5.64
C HIS A 68 10.62 -22.98 5.81
N ALA A 69 10.58 -23.64 6.97
CA ALA A 69 11.41 -24.81 7.25
C ALA A 69 11.09 -25.98 6.31
N GLU A 70 9.80 -26.27 6.08
CA GLU A 70 9.36 -27.27 5.12
C GLU A 70 9.93 -26.99 3.72
N ARG A 71 9.82 -25.75 3.26
CA ARG A 71 10.36 -25.34 1.97
C ARG A 71 11.88 -25.52 1.87
N ILE A 72 12.63 -25.17 2.91
CA ILE A 72 14.08 -25.42 2.94
C ILE A 72 14.37 -26.91 2.83
N CYS A 73 13.69 -27.74 3.62
CA CYS A 73 13.88 -29.19 3.61
C CYS A 73 13.56 -29.83 2.25
N LEU A 74 12.56 -29.29 1.53
CA LEU A 74 12.15 -29.77 0.22
C LEU A 74 12.86 -29.06 -0.95
N GLY A 75 13.78 -28.12 -0.67
CA GLY A 75 14.48 -27.35 -1.70
C GLY A 75 13.57 -26.42 -2.52
N GLN A 76 12.47 -25.94 -1.94
CA GLN A 76 11.46 -25.11 -2.58
C GLN A 76 11.71 -23.62 -2.31
N GLY A 77 12.31 -22.93 -3.28
CA GLY A 77 12.53 -21.49 -3.21
C GLY A 77 11.24 -20.65 -3.37
N PRO A 78 11.34 -19.32 -3.29
CA PRO A 78 10.30 -18.42 -3.78
C PRO A 78 10.06 -18.61 -5.28
N GLU A 79 8.81 -18.52 -5.72
CA GLU A 79 8.44 -18.51 -7.15
C GLU A 79 7.79 -17.18 -7.53
N VAL A 80 8.53 -16.34 -8.25
CA VAL A 80 8.10 -14.96 -8.56
C VAL A 80 7.47 -14.81 -9.94
N ASP A 81 7.49 -15.86 -10.77
CA ASP A 81 6.78 -15.85 -12.04
C ASP A 81 5.27 -15.90 -11.80
N ARG A 82 4.62 -14.78 -12.13
CA ARG A 82 3.18 -14.62 -11.95
C ARG A 82 2.37 -15.63 -12.76
N ALA A 83 2.85 -16.04 -13.94
CA ALA A 83 2.15 -17.02 -14.77
C ALA A 83 2.13 -18.38 -14.06
N THR A 84 3.29 -18.85 -13.60
CA THR A 84 3.44 -20.08 -12.83
C THR A 84 2.56 -20.07 -11.57
N VAL A 85 2.69 -19.04 -10.73
CA VAL A 85 1.91 -18.94 -9.48
C VAL A 85 0.40 -18.88 -9.73
N SER A 86 -0.04 -18.27 -10.85
CA SER A 86 -1.47 -18.22 -11.17
C SER A 86 -2.10 -19.59 -11.40
N THR A 87 -1.32 -20.58 -11.84
CA THR A 87 -1.78 -21.97 -12.01
C THR A 87 -2.01 -22.68 -10.68
N TRP A 88 -1.37 -22.23 -9.60
CA TRP A 88 -1.49 -22.85 -8.27
C TRP A 88 -2.86 -22.64 -7.63
N ALA A 89 -3.61 -21.64 -8.09
CA ALA A 89 -4.99 -21.43 -7.67
C ALA A 89 -5.96 -22.44 -8.31
N TRP A 90 -5.51 -23.27 -9.26
CA TRP A 90 -6.36 -24.26 -9.90
C TRP A 90 -6.59 -25.47 -8.98
N PRO A 91 -7.81 -26.02 -8.92
CA PRO A 91 -8.13 -27.16 -8.06
C PRO A 91 -7.21 -28.37 -8.23
N GLU A 92 -6.70 -28.59 -9.45
CA GLU A 92 -5.81 -29.69 -9.84
C GLU A 92 -4.46 -29.66 -9.10
N PHE A 93 -4.06 -28.47 -8.61
CA PHE A 93 -2.83 -28.24 -7.88
C PHE A 93 -3.04 -28.12 -6.36
N SER A 94 -4.28 -28.28 -5.88
CA SER A 94 -4.59 -28.27 -4.44
C SER A 94 -3.79 -29.32 -3.68
N GLY A 95 -3.09 -28.90 -2.62
CA GLY A 95 -2.21 -29.77 -1.82
C GLY A 95 -0.94 -30.26 -2.53
N ARG A 96 -0.64 -29.75 -3.74
CA ARG A 96 0.57 -30.11 -4.52
C ARG A 96 1.53 -28.95 -4.71
N VAL A 97 1.16 -27.76 -4.24
CA VAL A 97 1.97 -26.55 -4.33
C VAL A 97 2.63 -26.29 -2.98
N PRO A 98 3.80 -25.64 -2.93
CA PRO A 98 4.44 -25.30 -1.68
C PRO A 98 3.49 -24.52 -0.75
N GLU A 99 3.55 -24.72 0.56
CA GLU A 99 2.80 -23.89 1.50
C GLU A 99 3.33 -22.45 1.48
N PRO A 100 2.50 -21.39 1.60
CA PRO A 100 2.98 -20.01 1.63
C PRO A 100 3.87 -19.78 2.85
N ALA A 101 5.15 -19.47 2.63
CA ALA A 101 6.11 -19.24 3.72
C ALA A 101 5.98 -17.85 4.38
N VAL A 102 5.10 -16.99 3.87
CA VAL A 102 4.92 -15.62 4.33
C VAL A 102 3.44 -15.26 4.42
N ARG A 103 3.09 -14.46 5.41
CA ARG A 103 1.80 -13.78 5.51
C ARG A 103 2.01 -12.27 5.30
N ILE A 104 1.28 -11.69 4.35
CA ILE A 104 1.23 -10.23 4.20
C ILE A 104 0.26 -9.68 5.26
N VAL A 105 0.78 -8.89 6.18
CA VAL A 105 0.00 -8.27 7.27
C VAL A 105 -0.63 -6.97 6.78
N GLY A 106 0.12 -6.16 6.05
CA GLY A 106 -0.41 -4.90 5.52
C GLY A 106 0.41 -4.30 4.38
N ALA A 107 -0.14 -3.26 3.77
CA ALA A 107 0.50 -2.45 2.74
C ALA A 107 0.51 -0.97 3.13
N LEU A 108 1.68 -0.34 3.08
CA LEU A 108 1.89 1.06 3.41
C LEU A 108 2.19 1.87 2.15
N ALA A 109 1.42 2.93 1.93
CA ALA A 109 1.69 3.92 0.89
C ALA A 109 2.23 5.21 1.51
N VAL A 110 3.54 5.41 1.48
CA VAL A 110 4.15 6.68 1.90
C VAL A 110 4.00 7.69 0.76
N ALA A 111 3.33 8.82 1.00
CA ALA A 111 2.99 9.76 -0.06
C ALA A 111 3.05 11.23 0.37
N ARG A 112 3.43 12.09 -0.58
CA ARG A 112 3.47 13.55 -0.42
C ARG A 112 2.11 14.20 -0.65
N HIS A 113 1.14 13.42 -1.11
CA HIS A 113 -0.24 13.84 -1.30
C HIS A 113 -1.18 12.68 -0.99
N TRP A 114 -2.20 12.93 -0.16
CA TRP A 114 -3.23 11.95 0.19
C TRP A 114 -3.92 11.26 -1.00
N ARG A 115 -4.17 11.96 -2.12
CA ARG A 115 -4.79 11.35 -3.32
C ARG A 115 -3.91 10.22 -3.87
N THR A 116 -2.60 10.46 -3.94
CA THR A 116 -1.62 9.45 -4.35
C THR A 116 -1.54 8.31 -3.35
N GLY A 117 -1.49 8.62 -2.05
CA GLY A 117 -1.49 7.61 -0.98
C GLY A 117 -2.70 6.68 -1.06
N LEU A 118 -3.89 7.24 -1.24
CA LEU A 118 -5.13 6.48 -1.38
C LEU A 118 -5.13 5.59 -2.63
N VAL A 119 -4.74 6.14 -3.80
CA VAL A 119 -4.65 5.39 -5.05
C VAL A 119 -3.66 4.22 -4.95
N ASN A 120 -2.59 4.39 -4.18
CA ASN A 120 -1.60 3.33 -3.95
C ASN A 120 -2.09 2.27 -2.95
N ALA A 121 -2.76 2.66 -1.86
CA ALA A 121 -3.17 1.76 -0.79
C ALA A 121 -4.42 0.93 -1.13
N VAL A 122 -5.44 1.54 -1.74
CA VAL A 122 -6.77 0.92 -1.93
C VAL A 122 -6.74 -0.46 -2.63
N PRO A 123 -5.93 -0.71 -3.68
CA PRO A 123 -5.92 -2.01 -4.33
C PRO A 123 -5.53 -3.18 -3.41
N PHE A 124 -4.75 -2.93 -2.36
CA PHE A 124 -4.28 -3.95 -1.42
C PHE A 124 -5.29 -4.29 -0.34
N LEU A 125 -6.29 -3.43 -0.15
CA LEU A 125 -7.47 -3.70 0.67
C LEU A 125 -8.29 -4.89 0.18
N ARG A 126 -7.85 -5.67 -0.81
CA ARG A 126 -8.42 -6.98 -1.15
C ARG A 126 -7.74 -8.15 -0.41
N TRP A 127 -6.49 -8.02 0.00
CA TRP A 127 -5.68 -9.12 0.54
C TRP A 127 -5.12 -8.88 1.94
N CYS A 128 -4.88 -7.62 2.32
CA CYS A 128 -4.31 -7.25 3.61
C CYS A 128 -4.88 -5.92 4.10
N ASP A 129 -4.51 -5.52 5.31
CA ASP A 129 -4.79 -4.18 5.80
C ASP A 129 -3.97 -3.17 4.99
N SER A 130 -4.43 -1.93 4.88
CA SER A 130 -3.70 -0.93 4.10
C SER A 130 -3.80 0.44 4.75
N ALA A 131 -2.70 1.16 4.74
CA ALA A 131 -2.62 2.50 5.29
C ALA A 131 -1.76 3.40 4.40
N MET A 132 -1.96 4.70 4.51
CA MET A 132 -1.09 5.71 3.92
C MET A 132 -0.37 6.49 5.01
N VAL A 133 0.87 6.89 4.72
CA VAL A 133 1.68 7.74 5.60
C VAL A 133 1.82 9.10 4.92
N LEU A 134 1.41 10.16 5.63
CA LEU A 134 1.33 11.51 5.09
C LEU A 134 2.14 12.48 5.97
N PRO A 135 2.91 13.42 5.37
CA PRO A 135 3.61 14.43 6.15
C PRO A 135 2.64 15.42 6.80
N MET A 136 3.02 16.02 7.92
CA MET A 136 2.20 17.00 8.64
C MET A 136 1.72 18.17 7.77
N SER A 137 2.52 18.60 6.78
CA SER A 137 2.14 19.65 5.83
C SER A 137 0.90 19.32 4.99
N VAL A 138 0.56 18.03 4.85
CA VAL A 138 -0.68 17.56 4.21
C VAL A 138 -1.81 17.46 5.24
N VAL A 139 -1.52 16.91 6.42
CA VAL A 139 -2.49 16.64 7.50
C VAL A 139 -3.08 17.93 8.08
N LEU A 140 -2.32 19.02 8.13
CA LEU A 140 -2.76 20.31 8.65
C LEU A 140 -3.65 21.12 7.68
N THR A 141 -4.08 20.55 6.55
CA THR A 141 -4.87 21.25 5.53
C THR A 141 -6.37 21.04 5.70
N ASN A 142 -7.18 22.00 5.23
CA ASN A 142 -8.64 21.81 5.17
C ASN A 142 -9.03 20.68 4.18
N ASP A 143 -8.28 20.49 3.09
CA ASP A 143 -8.49 19.38 2.16
C ASP A 143 -8.30 18.02 2.85
N TYR A 144 -7.40 17.92 3.83
CA TYR A 144 -7.25 16.70 4.62
C TYR A 144 -8.53 16.33 5.39
N VAL A 145 -9.06 17.27 6.17
CA VAL A 145 -10.24 17.03 7.02
C VAL A 145 -11.49 16.82 6.17
N VAL A 146 -11.70 17.64 5.13
CA VAL A 146 -12.93 17.63 4.33
C VAL A 146 -12.92 16.52 3.28
N ASN A 147 -11.75 16.16 2.74
CA ASN A 147 -11.66 15.26 1.58
C ASN A 147 -10.88 13.97 1.83
N CYS A 148 -9.76 14.01 2.58
CA CYS A 148 -8.94 12.83 2.82
C CYS A 148 -9.62 11.88 3.82
N LEU A 149 -9.87 12.34 5.04
CA LEU A 149 -10.37 11.50 6.13
C LEU A 149 -11.69 10.78 5.80
N PRO A 150 -12.72 11.44 5.22
CA PRO A 150 -13.96 10.76 4.86
C PRO A 150 -13.76 9.66 3.81
N ARG A 151 -12.88 9.90 2.80
CA ARG A 151 -12.59 8.91 1.76
C ARG A 151 -11.76 7.75 2.30
N ALA A 152 -10.72 8.03 3.07
CA ALA A 152 -9.90 6.99 3.71
C ALA A 152 -10.78 6.07 4.57
N ARG A 153 -11.68 6.65 5.38
CA ARG A 153 -12.66 5.89 6.16
C ARG A 153 -13.62 5.08 5.29
N ALA A 154 -14.16 5.67 4.21
CA ALA A 154 -15.08 4.98 3.30
C ALA A 154 -14.45 3.75 2.64
N TYR A 155 -13.18 3.85 2.24
CA TYR A 155 -12.44 2.71 1.70
C TYR A 155 -11.96 1.73 2.79
N GLY A 156 -11.72 2.21 4.02
CA GLY A 156 -11.11 1.42 5.10
C GLY A 156 -9.59 1.48 5.12
N VAL A 157 -8.99 2.52 4.51
CA VAL A 157 -7.55 2.77 4.52
C VAL A 157 -7.16 3.50 5.81
N GLY A 158 -6.15 3.02 6.52
CA GLY A 158 -5.57 3.70 7.68
C GLY A 158 -4.79 4.96 7.28
N VAL A 159 -4.67 5.92 8.18
CA VAL A 159 -3.91 7.15 7.95
C VAL A 159 -2.99 7.37 9.13
N VAL A 160 -1.71 7.50 8.82
CA VAL A 160 -0.64 7.80 9.76
C VAL A 160 -0.02 9.13 9.37
N SER A 161 0.05 10.06 10.31
CA SER A 161 0.70 11.35 10.14
C SER A 161 2.19 11.23 10.49
N ALA A 162 3.06 11.88 9.71
CA ALA A 162 4.49 11.89 9.92
C ALA A 162 4.94 13.29 10.35
N GLU A 163 5.39 13.38 11.60
CA GLU A 163 5.98 14.57 12.20
C GLU A 163 7.38 14.85 11.63
N PRO A 164 7.96 16.04 11.83
CA PRO A 164 9.36 16.29 11.51
C PRO A 164 10.28 15.30 12.26
N GLY A 165 10.91 14.36 11.52
CA GLY A 165 11.69 13.26 12.07
C GLY A 165 11.06 11.88 11.79
N PRO A 166 11.45 10.82 12.54
CA PRO A 166 10.93 9.46 12.35
C PRO A 166 9.66 9.17 13.17
N SER A 167 9.15 10.15 13.91
CA SER A 167 7.93 9.99 14.72
C SER A 167 6.69 10.08 13.84
N VAL A 168 5.72 9.21 14.16
CA VAL A 168 4.44 9.15 13.47
C VAL A 168 3.30 9.05 14.46
N ASP A 169 2.12 9.55 14.10
CA ASP A 169 0.90 9.43 14.90
C ASP A 169 -0.24 8.80 14.09
N LEU A 170 -1.18 8.17 14.79
CA LEU A 170 -2.30 7.46 14.18
C LEU A 170 -3.53 8.35 14.11
N ASP A 171 -3.82 8.86 12.91
CA ASP A 171 -5.01 9.68 12.68
C ASP A 171 -6.26 8.80 12.43
N LEU A 172 -6.09 7.67 11.76
CA LEU A 172 -7.17 6.73 11.43
C LEU A 172 -6.66 5.28 11.39
N PRO A 173 -7.21 4.34 12.20
CA PRO A 173 -6.70 2.95 12.32
C PRO A 173 -6.89 2.08 11.06
N GLY A 174 -7.71 2.51 10.09
CA GLY A 174 -8.10 1.65 8.96
C GLY A 174 -9.11 0.57 9.36
N ARG A 175 -9.51 -0.29 8.42
CA ARG A 175 -10.40 -1.42 8.68
C ARG A 175 -9.57 -2.68 8.94
N SER A 176 -9.76 -3.32 10.09
CA SER A 176 -9.08 -4.57 10.47
C SER A 176 -9.97 -5.82 10.38
N GLU A 177 -11.30 -5.65 10.32
CA GLU A 177 -12.22 -6.78 10.20
C GLU A 177 -12.41 -7.17 8.74
N ARG A 178 -11.89 -8.35 8.39
CA ARG A 178 -11.93 -8.88 7.03
C ARG A 178 -12.43 -10.31 7.02
N ALA A 179 -13.39 -10.60 6.15
CA ALA A 179 -13.70 -11.99 5.80
C ALA A 179 -12.50 -12.58 5.04
N ALA A 180 -12.12 -13.82 5.37
CA ALA A 180 -11.06 -14.53 4.66
C ALA A 180 -11.40 -14.57 3.17
N ALA A 181 -10.62 -13.87 2.34
CA ALA A 181 -10.78 -13.95 0.90
C ALA A 181 -10.29 -15.33 0.43
N PRO A 182 -10.92 -15.92 -0.60
CA PRO A 182 -10.37 -17.11 -1.24
C PRO A 182 -8.96 -16.83 -1.74
N VAL A 183 -8.05 -17.79 -1.55
CA VAL A 183 -6.70 -17.71 -2.08
C VAL A 183 -6.79 -17.59 -3.60
N ASP A 184 -6.27 -16.50 -4.15
CA ASP A 184 -6.14 -16.32 -5.60
C ASP A 184 -4.67 -16.21 -6.02
N GLY A 185 -4.42 -16.40 -7.32
CA GLY A 185 -3.06 -16.38 -7.86
C GLY A 185 -2.34 -15.04 -7.66
N THR A 186 -3.05 -13.92 -7.53
CA THR A 186 -2.40 -12.62 -7.27
C THR A 186 -1.96 -12.50 -5.83
N GLN A 187 -2.80 -12.91 -4.87
CA GLN A 187 -2.42 -13.00 -3.46
C GLN A 187 -1.21 -13.91 -3.30
N ARG A 188 -1.26 -15.08 -3.94
CA ARG A 188 -0.18 -16.05 -3.85
C ARG A 188 1.12 -15.48 -4.42
N TRP A 189 1.06 -14.83 -5.58
CA TRP A 189 2.22 -14.18 -6.18
C TRP A 189 2.80 -13.06 -5.31
N LEU A 190 1.95 -12.25 -4.69
CA LEU A 190 2.41 -11.23 -3.73
C LEU A 190 3.14 -11.86 -2.54
N THR A 191 2.65 -12.99 -2.03
CA THR A 191 3.31 -13.73 -0.94
C THR A 191 4.67 -14.27 -1.36
N GLU A 192 4.81 -14.82 -2.57
CA GLU A 192 6.10 -15.32 -3.07
C GLU A 192 7.11 -14.18 -3.27
N LEU A 193 6.68 -13.04 -3.82
CA LEU A 193 7.52 -11.84 -3.91
C LEU A 193 7.98 -11.36 -2.53
N ALA A 194 7.06 -11.31 -1.56
CA ALA A 194 7.42 -10.94 -0.20
C ALA A 194 8.41 -11.92 0.42
N TYR A 195 8.27 -13.21 0.13
CA TYR A 195 9.20 -14.24 0.59
C TYR A 195 10.60 -14.08 0.00
N GLU A 196 10.71 -13.86 -1.31
CA GLU A 196 11.99 -13.55 -1.97
C GLU A 196 12.67 -12.35 -1.30
N GLN A 197 11.94 -11.25 -1.11
CA GLN A 197 12.50 -10.04 -0.49
C GLN A 197 12.96 -10.27 0.95
N ILE A 198 12.22 -11.04 1.75
CA ILE A 198 12.65 -11.40 3.10
C ILE A 198 13.97 -12.18 3.05
N LEU A 199 14.07 -13.19 2.17
CA LEU A 199 15.30 -13.98 2.04
C LEU A 199 16.49 -13.13 1.59
N CYS A 200 16.28 -12.16 0.69
CA CYS A 200 17.33 -11.24 0.26
C CYS A 200 17.74 -10.22 1.34
N THR A 201 16.86 -9.93 2.32
CA THR A 201 17.14 -8.96 3.39
C THR A 201 17.84 -9.61 4.59
N VAL A 202 17.66 -10.91 4.79
CA VAL A 202 18.24 -11.68 5.90
C VAL A 202 19.58 -12.34 5.52
N ALA A 203 19.88 -12.48 4.22
CA ALA A 203 21.15 -12.97 3.69
C ALA A 203 22.26 -11.89 3.75
#